data_AF-A0A851G4L0-F1
#
_entry.id   AF-A0A851G4L0-F1
#
_cell.length_a   1.000
_cell.length_b   1.000
_cell.length_c   1.000
_cell.angle_alpha   90.00
_cell.angle_beta   90.00
_cell.angle_gamma   90.00
#
_symmetry.space_group_name_H-M   'P 1'
#
loop_
_entity.id
_entity.type
_entity.pdbx_description
1 polymer ?
#
loop_
_entity_poly.entity_id
_entity_poly.type
_entity_poly.pdbx_seq_one_letter_code
_entity_poly.pdbx_strand_id
1 'polypeptide(L)'
;MCEPTILAGATLAAGALSAYNQYETGKYSAAVAEQNADVAEAQAQDSINRGNAQAEEVRRRSRQAAGTQAATMGATGADLSTGNALDIFGDTAQFGTLDALTTVNNAQREAYGYQVQSANYDAQAVSARKQGNMGAMTTLLTTPLQAYGAYKMAGGTWSPFSQKAAPISAAVGTPTGR
;
A
#
# COMPACT_ATOMS: atom_id res chain seq x y z
N MET A 1 -6.53 -25.99 43.74
CA MET A 1 -7.16 -26.51 42.51
C MET A 1 -7.92 -25.35 41.90
N CYS A 2 -7.36 -24.65 40.91
CA CYS A 2 -8.03 -23.53 40.25
C CYS A 2 -9.06 -24.10 39.28
N GLU A 3 -10.33 -23.79 39.49
CA GLU A 3 -11.40 -24.28 38.61
C GLU A 3 -11.11 -23.87 37.16
N PRO A 4 -11.20 -24.80 36.18
CA PRO A 4 -10.92 -24.52 34.77
C PRO A 4 -11.85 -23.46 34.16
N THR A 5 -12.97 -23.16 34.82
CA THR A 5 -13.90 -22.07 34.47
C THR A 5 -13.28 -20.68 34.64
N ILE A 6 -12.46 -20.46 35.68
CA ILE A 6 -11.76 -19.19 35.89
C ILE A 6 -10.67 -18.99 34.83
N LEU A 7 -9.98 -20.08 34.46
CA LEU A 7 -8.95 -20.05 33.41
C LEU A 7 -9.55 -19.80 32.02
N ALA A 8 -10.73 -20.37 31.72
CA ALA A 8 -11.45 -20.13 30.46
C ALA A 8 -11.99 -18.69 30.35
N GLY A 9 -12.46 -18.10 31.45
CA GLY A 9 -12.87 -16.68 31.48
C GLY A 9 -11.69 -15.72 31.29
N ALA A 10 -10.54 -16.04 31.89
CA ALA A 10 -9.31 -15.26 31.74
C ALA A 10 -8.72 -15.35 30.32
N THR A 11 -8.79 -16.51 29.65
CA THR A 11 -8.31 -16.65 28.26
C THR A 11 -9.23 -15.96 27.25
N LEU A 12 -10.55 -15.94 27.48
CA LEU A 12 -11.50 -15.15 26.68
C LEU A 12 -11.22 -13.64 26.80
N ALA A 13 -10.98 -13.14 28.01
CA ALA A 13 -10.64 -11.74 28.24
C ALA A 13 -9.25 -11.37 27.67
N ALA A 14 -8.25 -12.24 27.81
CA ALA A 14 -6.93 -12.06 27.22
C ALA A 14 -6.93 -12.13 25.68
N GLY A 15 -7.77 -12.99 25.09
CA GLY A 15 -8.01 -13.06 23.65
C GLY A 15 -8.64 -11.78 23.10
N ALA A 16 -9.65 -11.23 23.79
CA ALA A 16 -10.26 -9.96 23.41
C ALA A 16 -9.28 -8.78 23.48
N LEU A 17 -8.47 -8.70 24.55
CA LEU A 17 -7.44 -7.65 24.71
C LEU A 17 -6.32 -7.77 23.67
N SER A 18 -5.88 -8.99 23.35
CA SER A 18 -4.85 -9.23 22.33
C SER A 18 -5.35 -8.94 20.92
N ALA A 19 -6.61 -9.26 20.60
CA ALA A 19 -7.24 -8.88 19.33
C ALA A 19 -7.38 -7.36 19.17
N TYR A 20 -7.78 -6.66 20.24
CA TYR A 20 -7.90 -5.20 20.22
C TYR A 20 -6.55 -4.51 20.03
N ASN A 21 -5.52 -4.95 20.77
CA ASN A 21 -4.16 -4.45 20.61
C ASN A 21 -3.61 -4.73 19.20
N GLN A 22 -3.83 -5.93 18.63
CA GLN A 22 -3.40 -6.25 17.26
C GLN A 22 -4.10 -5.38 16.21
N TYR A 23 -5.38 -5.08 16.40
CA TYR A 23 -6.14 -4.21 15.50
C TYR A 23 -5.65 -2.75 15.52
N GLU A 24 -5.44 -2.18 16.71
CA GLU A 24 -4.85 -0.83 16.85
C GLU A 24 -3.43 -0.77 16.30
N THR A 25 -2.59 -1.75 16.61
CA THR A 25 -1.20 -1.81 16.12
C THR A 25 -1.15 -1.88 14.59
N GLY A 26 -2.04 -2.67 13.97
CA GLY A 26 -2.16 -2.76 12.51
C GLY A 26 -2.60 -1.45 11.86
N LYS A 27 -3.53 -0.72 12.48
CA LYS A 27 -3.95 0.62 12.03
C LYS A 27 -2.82 1.64 12.11
N TYR A 28 -2.10 1.68 13.22
CA TYR A 28 -0.98 2.58 13.41
C TYR A 28 0.13 2.29 12.38
N SER A 29 0.51 1.02 12.23
CA SER A 29 1.50 0.62 11.22
C SER A 29 1.06 0.98 9.80
N ALA A 30 -0.24 0.90 9.50
CA ALA A 30 -0.77 1.29 8.20
C ALA A 30 -0.72 2.80 7.98
N ALA A 31 -1.07 3.60 8.99
CA ALA A 31 -1.01 5.05 8.91
C ALA A 31 0.43 5.56 8.72
N VAL A 32 1.40 4.95 9.40
CA VAL A 32 2.83 5.25 9.21
C VAL A 32 3.29 4.89 7.80
N ALA A 33 2.85 3.73 7.28
CA ALA A 33 3.18 3.32 5.93
C ALA A 33 2.56 4.26 4.87
N GLU A 34 1.28 4.65 5.00
CA GLU A 34 0.66 5.65 4.12
C GLU A 34 1.39 6.99 4.16
N GLN A 35 1.78 7.46 5.34
CA GLN A 35 2.52 8.71 5.45
C GLN A 35 3.89 8.62 4.76
N ASN A 36 4.55 7.46 4.79
CA ASN A 36 5.78 7.24 4.01
C ASN A 36 5.51 7.17 2.50
N ALA A 37 4.35 6.64 2.09
CA ALA A 37 3.91 6.63 0.70
C ALA A 37 3.71 8.07 0.19
N ASP A 38 2.98 8.90 0.93
CA ASP A 38 2.75 10.32 0.61
C ASP A 38 4.07 11.10 0.48
N VAL A 39 5.02 10.84 1.38
CA VAL A 39 6.36 11.47 1.33
C VAL A 39 7.12 11.02 0.07
N ALA A 40 7.06 9.73 -0.29
CA ALA A 40 7.69 9.23 -1.49
C ALA A 40 7.03 9.84 -2.75
N GLU A 41 5.71 9.97 -2.78
CA GLU A 41 5.00 10.60 -3.91
C GLU A 41 5.34 12.10 -4.01
N ALA A 42 5.42 12.81 -2.88
CA ALA A 42 5.88 14.20 -2.86
C ALA A 42 7.32 14.33 -3.40
N GLN A 43 8.21 13.41 -3.05
CA GLN A 43 9.58 13.35 -3.59
C GLN A 43 9.59 13.04 -5.09
N ALA A 44 8.70 12.17 -5.56
CA ALA A 44 8.53 11.88 -6.99
C ALA A 44 8.13 13.14 -7.75
N GLN A 45 7.12 13.86 -7.26
CA GLN A 45 6.65 15.08 -7.88
C GLN A 45 7.71 16.18 -7.86
N ASP A 46 8.47 16.30 -6.76
CA ASP A 46 9.60 17.23 -6.66
C ASP A 46 10.72 16.89 -7.66
N SER A 47 11.07 15.61 -7.84
CA SER A 47 12.03 15.20 -8.88
C SER A 47 11.56 15.59 -10.27
N ILE A 48 10.29 15.33 -10.63
CA ILE A 48 9.69 15.75 -11.90
C ILE A 48 9.75 17.28 -12.06
N ASN A 49 9.35 18.03 -11.03
CA ASN A 49 9.35 19.49 -11.07
C ASN A 49 10.76 20.05 -11.25
N ARG A 50 11.76 19.51 -10.54
CA ARG A 50 13.18 19.88 -10.71
C ARG A 50 13.70 19.53 -12.10
N GLY A 51 13.38 18.35 -12.63
CA GLY A 51 13.73 17.95 -13.98
C GLY A 51 13.13 18.87 -15.05
N ASN A 52 11.86 19.25 -14.89
CA ASN A 52 11.19 20.20 -15.78
C ASN A 52 11.83 21.59 -15.73
N ALA A 53 12.15 22.09 -14.54
CA ALA A 53 12.83 23.37 -14.37
C ALA A 53 14.22 23.38 -15.03
N GLN A 54 15.00 22.30 -14.86
CA GLN A 54 16.29 22.13 -15.52
C GLN A 54 16.16 22.05 -17.05
N ALA A 55 15.17 21.30 -17.55
CA ALA A 55 14.89 21.19 -18.98
C ALA A 55 14.49 22.55 -19.59
N GLU A 56 13.74 23.36 -18.84
CA GLU A 56 13.40 24.73 -19.27
C GLU A 56 14.63 25.64 -19.32
N GLU A 57 15.56 25.50 -18.38
CA GLU A 57 16.84 26.19 -18.40
C GLU A 57 17.69 25.80 -19.62
N VAL A 58 17.79 24.50 -19.95
CA VAL A 58 18.47 24.00 -21.15
C VAL A 58 17.84 24.59 -22.41
N ARG A 59 16.50 24.57 -22.52
CA ARG A 59 15.76 25.20 -23.63
C ARG A 59 16.03 26.70 -23.72
N ARG A 60 16.17 27.39 -22.59
CA ARG A 60 16.47 28.83 -22.54
C ARG A 60 17.89 29.12 -23.02
N ARG A 61 18.88 28.33 -22.59
CA ARG A 61 20.27 28.43 -23.04
C ARG A 61 20.41 28.11 -24.53
N SER A 62 19.75 27.07 -25.02
CA SER A 62 19.74 26.72 -26.45
C SER A 62 19.13 27.84 -27.30
N ARG A 63 18.00 28.42 -26.87
CA ARG A 63 17.41 29.61 -27.52
C ARG A 63 18.34 30.82 -27.51
N GLN A 64 19.04 31.07 -26.40
CA GLN A 64 19.99 32.16 -26.30
C GLN A 64 21.20 31.95 -27.23
N ALA A 65 21.74 30.73 -27.28
CA ALA A 65 22.84 30.35 -28.18
C ALA A 65 22.43 30.48 -29.66
N ALA A 66 21.23 30.03 -30.02
CA ALA A 66 20.68 30.22 -31.36
C ALA A 66 20.51 31.72 -31.68
N GLY A 67 20.04 32.53 -30.73
CA GLY A 67 19.94 33.97 -30.89
C GLY A 67 21.28 34.67 -31.11
N THR A 68 22.32 34.31 -30.33
CA THR A 68 23.68 34.86 -30.53
C THR A 68 24.31 34.38 -31.83
N GLN A 69 24.11 33.12 -32.22
CA GLN A 69 24.56 32.62 -33.53
C GLN A 69 23.89 33.39 -34.68
N ALA A 70 22.57 33.61 -34.62
CA ALA A 70 21.83 34.38 -35.62
C ALA A 70 22.29 35.84 -35.70
N ALA A 71 22.49 36.49 -34.55
CA ALA A 71 23.00 37.86 -34.50
C ALA A 71 24.43 37.98 -35.04
N THR A 72 25.31 37.02 -34.71
CA THR A 72 26.69 37.00 -35.19
C THR A 72 26.75 36.78 -36.70
N MET A 73 25.96 35.85 -37.23
CA MET A 73 25.84 35.62 -38.68
C MET A 73 25.29 36.84 -39.43
N GLY A 74 24.27 37.50 -38.87
CA GLY A 74 23.75 38.75 -39.43
C GLY A 74 24.79 39.88 -39.43
N ALA A 75 25.66 39.93 -38.42
CA ALA A 75 26.72 40.92 -38.31
C ALA A 75 27.93 40.64 -39.22
N THR A 76 28.27 39.37 -39.46
CA THR A 76 29.39 38.98 -40.35
C THR A 76 29.01 38.99 -41.83
N GLY A 77 27.74 39.25 -42.17
CA GLY A 77 27.25 39.22 -43.54
C GLY A 77 27.28 37.81 -44.15
N ALA A 78 27.38 36.76 -43.31
CA ALA A 78 27.34 35.39 -43.75
C ALA A 78 25.94 35.08 -44.29
N ASP A 79 25.88 34.67 -45.55
CA ASP A 79 24.64 34.36 -46.25
C ASP A 79 23.89 33.22 -45.54
N LEU A 80 22.87 33.59 -44.77
CA LEU A 80 21.94 32.69 -44.08
C LEU A 80 21.23 31.73 -45.05
N SER A 81 21.31 31.94 -46.38
CA SER A 81 20.75 31.05 -47.39
C SER A 81 21.69 29.92 -47.85
N THR A 82 22.95 29.91 -47.40
CA THR A 82 23.82 28.73 -47.61
C THR A 82 23.37 27.61 -46.68
N GLY A 83 22.97 26.45 -47.23
CA GLY A 83 22.33 25.35 -46.48
C GLY A 83 23.03 24.91 -45.19
N ASN A 84 24.35 25.16 -45.09
CA ASN A 84 25.17 24.86 -43.91
C ASN A 84 24.79 25.69 -42.66
N ALA A 85 24.28 26.91 -42.81
CA ALA A 85 23.86 27.72 -41.67
C ALA A 85 22.55 27.22 -41.05
N LEU A 86 21.60 26.84 -41.90
CA LEU A 86 20.31 26.30 -41.47
C LEU A 86 20.48 24.94 -40.77
N ASP A 87 21.41 24.11 -41.26
CA ASP A 87 21.78 22.85 -40.62
C ASP A 87 22.36 23.07 -39.22
N ILE A 88 23.26 24.06 -39.02
CA ILE A 88 23.83 24.37 -37.70
C ILE A 88 22.76 24.84 -36.70
N PHE A 89 21.79 25.66 -37.13
CA PHE A 89 20.66 26.06 -36.28
C PHE A 89 19.74 24.88 -35.96
N GLY A 90 19.47 24.05 -36.96
CA GLY A 90 18.69 22.82 -36.83
C GLY A 90 19.32 21.87 -35.80
N ASP A 91 20.61 21.61 -35.93
CA ASP A 91 21.40 20.79 -35.02
C ASP A 91 21.42 21.38 -33.61
N THR A 92 21.66 22.69 -33.45
CA THR A 92 21.67 23.37 -32.14
C THR A 92 20.31 23.26 -31.43
N ALA A 93 19.21 23.40 -32.18
CA ALA A 93 17.86 23.22 -31.65
C ALA A 93 17.60 21.75 -31.29
N GLN A 94 18.00 20.81 -32.15
CA GLN A 94 17.87 19.37 -31.90
C GLN A 94 18.63 18.95 -30.64
N PHE A 95 19.91 19.32 -30.52
CA PHE A 95 20.73 19.01 -29.35
C PHE A 95 20.15 19.62 -28.06
N GLY A 96 19.64 20.86 -28.12
CA GLY A 96 18.96 21.48 -26.98
C GLY A 96 17.68 20.75 -26.56
N THR A 97 16.90 20.25 -27.52
CA THR A 97 15.70 19.46 -27.21
C THR A 97 16.03 18.07 -26.70
N LEU A 98 17.06 17.42 -27.25
CA LEU A 98 17.52 16.10 -26.84
C LEU A 98 18.06 16.14 -25.40
N ASP A 99 18.85 17.16 -25.06
CA ASP A 99 19.38 17.35 -23.71
C ASP A 99 18.25 17.60 -22.71
N ALA A 100 17.31 18.48 -23.04
CA ALA A 100 16.12 18.73 -22.23
C ALA A 100 15.26 17.46 -22.04
N LEU A 101 15.06 16.66 -23.09
CA LEU A 101 14.35 15.38 -23.00
C LEU A 101 15.10 14.37 -22.13
N THR A 102 16.43 14.33 -22.22
CA THR A 102 17.27 13.47 -21.38
C THR A 102 17.17 13.87 -19.92
N THR A 103 17.18 15.17 -19.61
CA THR A 103 16.96 15.69 -18.25
C THR A 103 15.59 15.26 -17.70
N VAL A 104 14.52 15.46 -18.46
CA VAL A 104 13.17 15.06 -18.06
C VAL A 104 13.08 13.54 -17.88
N ASN A 105 13.69 12.77 -18.79
CA ASN A 105 13.66 11.31 -18.71
C ASN A 105 14.37 10.81 -17.45
N ASN A 106 15.53 11.36 -17.12
CA ASN A 106 16.25 11.01 -15.89
C ASN A 106 15.43 11.35 -14.63
N ALA A 107 14.80 12.53 -14.59
CA ALA A 107 13.91 12.91 -13.51
C ALA A 107 12.67 12.01 -13.41
N GLN A 108 12.10 11.60 -14.55
CA GLN A 108 11.00 10.63 -14.58
C GLN A 108 11.43 9.26 -14.06
N ARG A 109 12.67 8.82 -14.33
CA ARG A 109 13.20 7.56 -13.79
C ARG A 109 13.40 7.61 -12.28
N GLU A 110 13.88 8.73 -11.74
CA GLU A 110 13.95 8.95 -10.29
C GLU A 110 12.55 8.96 -9.68
N ALA A 111 11.62 9.72 -10.26
CA ALA A 111 10.23 9.78 -9.82
C ALA A 111 9.55 8.41 -9.84
N TYR A 112 9.80 7.60 -10.88
CA TYR A 112 9.31 6.23 -10.94
C TYR A 112 9.86 5.37 -9.80
N GLY A 113 11.15 5.54 -9.42
CA GLY A 113 11.72 4.87 -8.26
C GLY A 113 10.99 5.20 -6.96
N TYR A 114 10.64 6.47 -6.76
CA TYR A 114 9.84 6.91 -5.62
C TYR A 114 8.38 6.42 -5.67
N GLN A 115 7.75 6.40 -6.84
CA GLN A 115 6.41 5.84 -7.01
C GLN A 115 6.36 4.34 -6.71
N VAL A 116 7.40 3.59 -7.09
CA VAL A 116 7.53 2.17 -6.71
C VAL A 116 7.69 2.03 -5.19
N GLN A 117 8.43 2.91 -4.53
CA GLN A 117 8.50 2.92 -3.06
C GLN A 117 7.13 3.23 -2.43
N SER A 118 6.41 4.23 -2.95
CA SER A 118 5.05 4.56 -2.53
C SER A 118 4.11 3.37 -2.65
N ALA A 119 4.09 2.70 -3.81
CA ALA A 119 3.27 1.52 -4.03
C ALA A 119 3.62 0.36 -3.06
N ASN A 120 4.90 0.22 -2.70
CA ASN A 120 5.33 -0.76 -1.68
C ASN A 120 4.84 -0.38 -0.29
N TYR A 121 4.86 0.90 0.08
CA TYR A 121 4.33 1.39 1.36
C TYR A 121 2.80 1.24 1.44
N ASP A 122 2.07 1.54 0.37
CA ASP A 122 0.64 1.29 0.29
C ASP A 122 0.30 -0.19 0.42
N ALA A 123 1.05 -1.06 -0.25
CA ALA A 123 0.90 -2.51 -0.10
C ALA A 123 1.14 -2.96 1.35
N GLN A 124 2.13 -2.37 2.04
CA GLN A 124 2.38 -2.61 3.46
C GLN A 124 1.23 -2.10 4.33
N ALA A 125 0.67 -0.92 4.04
CA ALA A 125 -0.46 -0.37 4.77
C ALA A 125 -1.71 -1.25 4.65
N VAL A 126 -2.04 -1.68 3.43
CA VAL A 126 -3.14 -2.60 3.16
C VAL A 126 -2.90 -3.94 3.85
N SER A 127 -1.67 -4.47 3.80
CA SER A 127 -1.31 -5.71 4.48
C SER A 127 -1.45 -5.60 6.00
N ALA A 128 -0.96 -4.51 6.61
CA ALA A 128 -1.05 -4.26 8.05
C ALA A 128 -2.52 -4.16 8.53
N ARG A 129 -3.38 -3.48 7.77
CA ARG A 129 -4.83 -3.45 8.03
C ARG A 129 -5.46 -4.83 7.92
N LYS A 130 -5.11 -5.59 6.89
CA LYS A 130 -5.61 -6.96 6.70
C LYS A 130 -5.15 -7.89 7.81
N GLN A 131 -3.90 -7.79 8.27
CA GLN A 131 -3.39 -8.58 9.39
C GLN A 131 -4.09 -8.23 10.70
N GLY A 132 -4.35 -6.95 10.97
CA GLY A 132 -5.15 -6.54 12.14
C GLY A 132 -6.57 -7.11 12.11
N ASN A 133 -7.25 -7.08 10.95
CA ASN A 133 -8.58 -7.66 10.78
C ASN A 133 -8.58 -9.20 10.84
N MET A 134 -7.62 -9.84 10.19
CA MET A 134 -7.46 -11.29 10.19
C MET A 134 -7.11 -11.81 11.57
N GLY A 135 -6.18 -11.16 12.28
CA GLY A 135 -5.80 -11.49 13.67
C GLY A 135 -6.96 -11.34 14.64
N ALA A 136 -7.81 -10.33 14.47
CA ALA A 136 -9.04 -10.21 15.23
C ALA A 136 -10.04 -11.35 14.91
N MET A 137 -10.20 -11.70 13.63
CA MET A 137 -11.12 -12.76 13.19
C MET A 137 -10.64 -14.18 13.55
N THR A 138 -9.36 -14.48 13.39
CA THR A 138 -8.78 -15.76 13.82
C THR A 138 -8.76 -15.86 15.34
N THR A 139 -8.46 -14.78 16.07
CA THR A 139 -8.61 -14.80 17.53
C THR A 139 -10.05 -15.10 17.90
N LEU A 140 -11.05 -14.42 17.32
CA LEU A 140 -12.46 -14.68 17.61
C LEU A 140 -12.89 -16.11 17.26
N LEU A 141 -12.39 -16.69 16.17
CA LEU A 141 -12.73 -18.06 15.74
C LEU A 141 -11.99 -19.13 16.55
N THR A 142 -10.73 -18.89 16.89
CA THR A 142 -9.89 -19.86 17.60
C THR A 142 -10.10 -19.82 19.11
N THR A 143 -10.55 -18.72 19.68
CA THR A 143 -10.84 -18.63 21.13
C THR A 143 -11.88 -19.66 21.58
N PRO A 144 -13.05 -19.83 20.93
CA PRO A 144 -14.00 -20.90 21.30
C PRO A 144 -13.47 -22.31 21.00
N LEU A 145 -12.66 -22.49 19.94
CA LEU A 145 -12.03 -23.78 19.61
C LEU A 145 -10.95 -24.19 20.63
N GLN A 146 -10.12 -23.25 21.07
CA GLN A 146 -9.11 -23.45 22.10
C GLN A 146 -9.76 -23.63 23.48
N ALA A 147 -10.83 -22.89 23.78
CA ALA A 147 -11.63 -23.12 24.99
C ALA A 147 -12.26 -24.52 25.00
N TYR A 148 -12.79 -24.99 23.86
CA TYR A 148 -13.32 -26.34 23.72
C TYR A 148 -12.22 -27.41 23.80
N GLY A 149 -11.07 -27.19 23.16
CA GLY A 149 -9.90 -28.08 23.23
C GLY A 149 -9.31 -28.18 24.65
N ALA A 150 -9.20 -27.05 25.35
CA ALA A 150 -8.76 -26.98 26.75
C ALA A 150 -9.78 -27.62 27.70
N TYR A 151 -11.08 -27.44 27.46
CA TYR A 151 -12.16 -28.10 28.20
C TYR A 151 -12.12 -29.63 28.05
N LYS A 152 -11.89 -30.12 26.82
CA LYS A 152 -11.74 -31.55 26.53
C LYS A 152 -10.44 -32.13 27.13
N MET A 153 -9.34 -31.37 27.13
CA MET A 153 -8.08 -31.79 27.75
C MET A 153 -8.11 -31.73 29.30
N ALA A 154 -8.93 -30.85 29.88
CA ALA A 154 -9.13 -30.76 31.34
C ALA A 154 -10.12 -31.81 31.90
N GLY A 155 -10.55 -32.78 31.09
CA GLY A 155 -11.40 -33.90 31.54
C GLY A 155 -12.91 -33.65 31.45
N GLY A 156 -13.36 -32.55 30.85
CA GLY A 156 -14.78 -32.24 30.64
C GLY A 156 -15.34 -32.96 29.40
N THR A 157 -16.17 -33.99 29.61
CA THR A 157 -16.89 -34.69 28.53
C THR A 157 -18.24 -34.05 28.24
N TRP A 158 -18.25 -32.90 27.56
CA TRP A 158 -19.50 -32.37 26.98
C TRP A 158 -19.48 -32.48 25.45
N SER A 159 -20.46 -33.20 24.92
CA SER A 159 -20.62 -33.45 23.48
C SER A 159 -21.70 -32.51 22.92
N PRO A 160 -21.38 -31.58 22.00
CA PRO A 160 -22.36 -30.63 21.45
C PRO A 160 -23.43 -31.30 20.57
N PHE A 161 -23.28 -32.58 20.24
CA PHE A 161 -24.27 -33.39 19.51
C PHE A 161 -24.99 -34.43 20.37
N SER A 162 -24.76 -34.44 21.68
CA SER A 162 -25.56 -35.25 22.61
C SER A 162 -26.78 -34.46 23.04
N GLN A 163 -27.73 -34.28 22.11
CA GLN A 163 -29.12 -34.20 22.54
C GLN A 163 -29.40 -35.53 23.23
N LYS A 164 -29.54 -35.51 24.56
CA LYS A 164 -30.30 -36.55 25.26
C LYS A 164 -31.58 -36.73 24.45
N ALA A 165 -31.75 -37.88 23.83
CA ALA A 165 -33.06 -38.31 23.36
C ALA A 165 -34.01 -38.12 24.55
N ALA A 166 -34.97 -37.21 24.39
CA ALA A 166 -36.04 -37.05 25.37
C ALA A 166 -36.62 -38.46 25.61
N PRO A 167 -36.83 -38.87 26.86
CA PRO A 167 -37.44 -40.17 27.10
C PRO A 167 -38.79 -40.17 26.38
N ILE A 168 -38.97 -41.09 25.44
CA ILE A 168 -40.27 -41.39 24.85
C ILE A 168 -41.11 -41.87 26.02
N SER A 169 -41.84 -40.94 26.66
CA SER A 169 -42.92 -41.30 27.56
C SER A 169 -43.92 -42.05 26.70
N ALA A 170 -44.06 -43.34 27.01
CA ALA A 170 -45.09 -44.19 26.46
C ALA A 170 -46.42 -43.43 26.53
N ALA A 171 -46.96 -43.07 25.36
CA ALA A 171 -48.30 -42.55 25.24
C ALA A 171 -49.24 -43.62 25.80
N VAL A 172 -49.77 -43.32 26.99
CA VAL A 172 -50.89 -43.98 27.62
C VAL A 172 -51.99 -44.17 26.57
N GLY A 173 -52.44 -45.41 26.43
CA GLY A 173 -53.45 -45.81 25.46
C GLY A 173 -54.70 -44.93 25.51
N THR A 174 -55.15 -44.54 24.33
CA THR A 174 -56.47 -43.99 24.06
C THR A 174 -57.56 -44.92 24.63
N PRO A 175 -58.52 -44.42 25.44
CA PRO A 175 -59.72 -45.18 25.77
C PRO A 175 -60.62 -45.16 24.52
N THR A 176 -60.81 -46.32 23.91
CA THR A 176 -61.87 -46.55 22.92
C THR A 176 -63.21 -46.55 23.64
N GLY A 177 -64.02 -45.52 23.37
CA GLY A 177 -65.41 -45.46 23.81
C GLY A 177 -66.25 -46.58 23.20
N ARG A 178 -67.04 -47.23 24.05
CA ARG A 178 -68.31 -47.88 23.71
C ARG A 178 -69.43 -47.06 24.33
#